data_AF-A0A099VCX8-F1
#
_entry.id   AF-A0A099VCX8-F1
#
_cell.length_a   1.000
_cell.length_b   1.000
_cell.length_c   1.000
_cell.angle_alpha   90.00
_cell.angle_beta   90.00
_cell.angle_gamma   90.00
#
_symmetry.space_group_name_H-M   'P 1'
#
loop_
_entity.id
_entity.type
_entity.pdbx_description
1 polymer ?
#
loop_
_entity_poly.entity_id
_entity_poly.type
_entity_poly.pdbx_seq_one_letter_code
_entity_poly.pdbx_strand_id
1 'polypeptide(L)'
;MDLKQMQDLHIDSKADFHAPSKINPQFITAFKKSCIIISNDFESEKNYLSNTYAKEDIRIYDLEELKIDDAHEIIEEAHIATTKDKIIAIFAFSYNHYAQNALLKILEEPPTHIIFMLYITARNKLIPTIFSRLVVFNKSKKIHAKPLELDLTRLTIPMVYEYVNKLEKEHISYEQGRKILSQILDSMIANNILLDEKGLERFNMALHALYSKQSVHIALLPILLSLVKG
;
A
#
# COMPACT_ATOMS: atom_id res chain seq x y z
N MET A 1 -32.92 17.23 -3.28
CA MET A 1 -31.75 18.06 -3.65
C MET A 1 -31.82 18.24 -5.16
N ASP A 2 -31.84 19.49 -5.61
CA ASP A 2 -32.47 19.95 -6.86
C ASP A 2 -31.58 19.77 -8.11
N LEU A 3 -32.21 19.58 -9.29
CA LEU A 3 -31.59 19.25 -10.59
C LEU A 3 -30.68 20.35 -11.18
N LYS A 4 -30.49 21.47 -10.48
CA LYS A 4 -29.71 22.63 -10.92
C LYS A 4 -28.23 22.61 -10.55
N GLN A 5 -27.73 21.59 -9.84
CA GLN A 5 -26.29 21.44 -9.54
C GLN A 5 -25.56 20.46 -10.48
N MET A 6 -26.21 19.93 -11.52
CA MET A 6 -25.61 18.95 -12.45
C MET A 6 -24.99 19.55 -13.73
N GLN A 7 -24.84 20.88 -13.85
CA GLN A 7 -24.40 21.52 -15.10
C GLN A 7 -22.99 22.12 -15.13
N ASP A 8 -22.21 22.09 -14.04
CA ASP A 8 -20.83 22.63 -14.05
C ASP A 8 -19.74 21.55 -13.94
N LEU A 9 -19.80 20.54 -14.80
CA LEU A 9 -18.59 19.78 -15.16
C LEU A 9 -18.38 19.84 -16.67
N HIS A 10 -17.69 20.89 -17.10
CA HIS A 10 -16.95 20.87 -18.36
C HIS A 10 -15.90 19.75 -18.26
N ILE A 11 -16.15 18.66 -18.99
CA ILE A 11 -15.22 17.56 -19.19
C ILE A 11 -14.32 17.95 -20.36
N ASP A 12 -13.13 18.47 -20.05
CA ASP A 12 -12.07 18.57 -21.03
C ASP A 12 -11.33 17.23 -21.15
N SER A 13 -11.21 16.79 -22.39
CA SER A 13 -10.62 15.51 -22.80
C SER A 13 -9.10 15.49 -22.61
N LYS A 14 -8.57 14.35 -22.15
CA LYS A 14 -7.15 14.00 -22.05
C LYS A 14 -6.32 14.85 -21.09
N ALA A 15 -6.43 14.55 -19.79
CA ALA A 15 -5.37 14.81 -18.82
C ALA A 15 -5.44 13.76 -17.72
N ASP A 16 -4.28 13.36 -17.22
CA ASP A 16 -4.05 12.28 -16.28
C ASP A 16 -5.07 12.22 -15.14
N PHE A 17 -5.78 11.10 -15.02
CA PHE A 17 -6.57 10.74 -13.84
C PHE A 17 -5.61 10.55 -12.64
N HIS A 18 -5.14 11.65 -12.06
CA HIS A 18 -4.61 11.66 -10.72
C HIS A 18 -5.80 11.44 -9.77
N ALA A 19 -5.99 10.17 -9.41
CA ALA A 19 -7.04 9.79 -8.48
C ALA A 19 -6.85 10.56 -7.15
N PRO A 20 -7.93 11.09 -6.54
CA PRO A 20 -7.83 11.85 -5.31
C PRO A 20 -7.21 10.96 -4.21
N SER A 21 -6.29 11.54 -3.44
CA SER A 21 -5.49 10.88 -2.38
C SER A 21 -6.30 10.25 -1.23
N LYS A 22 -7.64 10.31 -1.30
CA LYS A 22 -8.59 9.59 -0.44
C LYS A 22 -9.79 9.16 -1.30
N ILE A 23 -9.74 7.97 -1.89
CA ILE A 23 -10.89 7.43 -2.63
C ILE A 23 -11.79 6.69 -1.64
N ASN A 24 -12.98 7.26 -1.43
CA ASN A 24 -14.10 6.64 -0.74
C ASN A 24 -14.62 5.48 -1.62
N PRO A 25 -14.79 4.25 -1.13
CA PRO A 25 -15.35 3.16 -1.92
C PRO A 25 -16.80 3.38 -2.40
N GLN A 26 -17.53 4.37 -1.87
CA GLN A 26 -18.74 4.87 -2.55
C GLN A 26 -18.45 5.38 -3.96
N PHE A 27 -17.24 5.89 -4.23
CA PHE A 27 -16.75 6.26 -5.55
C PHE A 27 -16.60 5.00 -6.43
N ILE A 28 -16.02 3.91 -5.91
CA ILE A 28 -15.80 2.67 -6.69
C ILE A 28 -17.16 2.05 -7.08
N THR A 29 -18.10 2.01 -6.15
CA THR A 29 -19.47 1.53 -6.40
C THR A 29 -20.24 2.47 -7.35
N ALA A 30 -20.02 3.79 -7.26
CA ALA A 30 -20.62 4.76 -8.18
C ALA A 30 -20.16 4.58 -9.64
N PHE A 31 -18.93 4.11 -9.87
CA PHE A 31 -18.42 3.82 -11.21
C PHE A 31 -18.66 2.36 -11.66
N LYS A 32 -19.20 1.49 -10.79
CA LYS A 32 -19.49 0.07 -11.05
C LYS A 32 -18.37 -0.66 -11.80
N LYS A 33 -17.11 -0.37 -11.46
CA LYS A 33 -15.95 -0.94 -12.15
C LYS A 33 -15.08 -1.73 -11.19
N SER A 34 -14.71 -2.92 -11.63
CA SER A 34 -13.70 -3.73 -10.98
C SER A 34 -12.35 -2.99 -10.94
N CYS A 35 -11.62 -3.14 -9.84
CA CYS A 35 -10.39 -2.39 -9.60
C CYS A 35 -9.34 -3.19 -8.83
N ILE A 36 -8.09 -2.72 -8.93
CA ILE A 36 -6.96 -3.17 -8.13
C ILE A 36 -6.66 -2.09 -7.09
N ILE A 37 -6.51 -2.48 -5.84
CA ILE A 37 -6.17 -1.62 -4.72
C ILE A 37 -4.81 -2.06 -4.16
N ILE A 38 -3.82 -1.20 -4.28
CA ILE A 38 -2.51 -1.42 -3.67
C ILE A 38 -2.55 -0.87 -2.25
N SER A 39 -2.37 -1.73 -1.25
CA SER A 39 -2.40 -1.35 0.17
C SER A 39 -1.33 -2.09 0.96
N ASN A 40 -0.74 -1.41 1.94
CA ASN A 40 0.19 -1.98 2.92
C ASN A 40 -0.49 -2.35 4.26
N ASP A 41 -1.81 -2.17 4.35
CA ASP A 41 -2.60 -2.37 5.57
C ASP A 41 -3.94 -3.03 5.18
N PHE A 42 -3.92 -4.36 5.06
CA PHE A 42 -5.10 -5.14 4.68
C PHE A 42 -6.14 -5.18 5.80
N GLU A 43 -5.71 -5.23 7.07
CA GLU A 43 -6.63 -5.25 8.22
C GLU A 43 -7.51 -4.02 8.27
N SER A 44 -6.93 -2.83 8.11
CA SER A 44 -7.73 -1.60 8.07
C SER A 44 -8.73 -1.60 6.91
N GLU A 45 -8.34 -2.11 5.74
CA GLU A 45 -9.22 -2.16 4.57
C GLU A 45 -10.35 -3.20 4.73
N LYS A 46 -10.07 -4.39 5.28
CA LYS A 46 -11.08 -5.41 5.60
C LYS A 46 -12.10 -4.91 6.61
N ASN A 47 -11.61 -4.26 7.68
CA ASN A 47 -12.47 -3.64 8.70
C ASN A 47 -13.33 -2.53 8.09
N TYR A 48 -12.75 -1.70 7.24
CA TYR A 48 -13.48 -0.67 6.53
C TYR A 48 -14.59 -1.27 5.66
N LEU A 49 -14.30 -2.29 4.86
CA LEU A 49 -15.27 -2.93 3.97
C LEU A 49 -16.42 -3.58 4.75
N SER A 50 -16.10 -4.33 5.81
CA SER A 50 -17.09 -5.01 6.66
C SER A 50 -18.03 -4.04 7.38
N ASN A 51 -17.55 -2.83 7.70
CA ASN A 51 -18.37 -1.78 8.33
C ASN A 51 -19.17 -0.94 7.32
N THR A 52 -18.76 -0.95 6.05
CA THR A 52 -19.36 -0.10 5.01
C THR A 52 -20.47 -0.83 4.26
N TYR A 53 -20.30 -2.14 4.02
CA TYR A 53 -21.22 -2.95 3.23
C TYR A 53 -21.94 -3.99 4.10
N ALA A 54 -23.20 -4.26 3.76
CA ALA A 54 -23.93 -5.36 4.37
C ALA A 54 -23.30 -6.70 3.99
N LYS A 55 -23.42 -7.71 4.85
CA LYS A 55 -22.76 -9.02 4.68
C LYS A 55 -23.23 -9.77 3.43
N GLU A 56 -24.41 -9.45 2.94
CA GLU A 56 -25.02 -10.02 1.74
C GLU A 56 -24.48 -9.39 0.45
N ASP A 57 -24.06 -8.12 0.54
CA ASP A 57 -23.59 -7.31 -0.59
C ASP A 57 -22.05 -7.39 -0.76
N ILE A 58 -21.34 -8.09 0.13
CA ILE A 58 -19.89 -8.28 0.04
C ILE A 58 -19.44 -9.70 0.37
N ARG A 59 -18.49 -10.19 -0.41
CA ARG A 59 -17.72 -11.40 -0.15
C ARG A 59 -16.24 -11.05 -0.05
N ILE A 60 -15.63 -11.42 1.07
CA ILE A 60 -14.21 -11.16 1.33
C ILE A 60 -13.49 -12.51 1.32
N TYR A 61 -12.50 -12.63 0.44
CA TYR A 61 -11.53 -13.71 0.42
C TYR A 61 -10.23 -13.17 1.02
N ASP A 62 -9.79 -13.74 2.13
CA ASP A 62 -8.58 -13.35 2.85
C ASP A 62 -7.60 -14.52 2.83
N LEU A 63 -6.61 -14.44 1.95
CA LEU A 63 -5.77 -15.55 1.54
C LEU A 63 -4.29 -15.19 1.72
N GLU A 64 -3.46 -16.15 2.11
CA GLU A 64 -2.01 -15.96 2.06
C GLU A 64 -1.52 -15.93 0.60
N GLU A 65 -1.96 -16.92 -0.18
CA GLU A 65 -1.72 -17.04 -1.61
C GLU A 65 -3.03 -17.40 -2.32
N LEU A 66 -3.36 -16.69 -3.41
CA LEU A 66 -4.46 -17.08 -4.29
C LEU A 66 -4.02 -18.26 -5.17
N LYS A 67 -4.61 -19.43 -4.94
CA LYS A 67 -4.40 -20.66 -5.71
C LYS A 67 -5.51 -20.88 -6.74
N ILE A 68 -5.32 -21.89 -7.59
CA ILE A 68 -6.26 -22.19 -8.67
C ILE A 68 -7.65 -22.58 -8.15
N ASP A 69 -7.70 -23.33 -7.04
CA ASP A 69 -8.98 -23.74 -6.43
C ASP A 69 -9.74 -22.54 -5.87
N ASP A 70 -9.04 -21.61 -5.21
CA ASP A 70 -9.64 -20.36 -4.73
C ASP A 70 -10.19 -19.52 -5.89
N ALA A 71 -9.47 -19.47 -7.01
CA ALA A 71 -9.94 -18.76 -8.20
C ALA A 71 -11.23 -19.37 -8.77
N HIS A 72 -11.36 -20.71 -8.77
CA HIS A 72 -12.60 -21.36 -9.18
C HIS A 72 -13.75 -21.04 -8.23
N GLU A 73 -13.53 -21.08 -6.92
CA GLU A 73 -14.54 -20.71 -5.92
C GLU A 73 -15.01 -19.26 -6.10
N ILE A 74 -14.08 -18.32 -6.32
CA ILE A 74 -14.37 -16.92 -6.60
C ILE A 74 -15.21 -16.76 -7.88
N ILE A 75 -14.86 -17.52 -8.93
CA ILE A 75 -15.60 -17.53 -10.19
C ILE A 75 -17.03 -18.05 -9.96
N GLU A 76 -17.20 -19.13 -9.21
CA GLU A 76 -18.51 -19.68 -8.88
C GLU A 76 -19.36 -18.67 -8.09
N GLU A 77 -18.78 -18.05 -7.05
CA GLU A 77 -19.45 -17.04 -6.22
C GLU A 77 -19.90 -15.81 -7.02
N ALA A 78 -19.15 -15.45 -8.07
CA ALA A 78 -19.50 -14.38 -9.00
C ALA A 78 -20.66 -14.73 -9.94
N HIS A 79 -20.85 -16.00 -10.27
CA HIS A 79 -21.97 -16.44 -11.11
C HIS A 79 -23.28 -16.59 -10.33
N ILE A 80 -23.23 -16.55 -8.99
CA ILE A 80 -24.43 -16.54 -8.17
C ILE A 80 -25.21 -15.25 -8.45
N ALA A 81 -26.39 -15.41 -9.05
CA ALA A 81 -27.24 -14.30 -9.44
C ALA A 81 -27.61 -13.43 -8.24
N THR A 82 -27.52 -12.12 -8.43
CA THR A 82 -27.90 -11.10 -7.45
C THR A 82 -28.70 -9.99 -8.13
N THR A 83 -29.63 -9.40 -7.39
CA THR A 83 -30.42 -8.24 -7.84
C THR A 83 -29.78 -6.91 -7.43
N LYS A 84 -28.79 -6.95 -6.53
CA LYS A 84 -28.04 -5.80 -6.03
C LYS A 84 -26.57 -5.96 -6.35
N ASP A 85 -25.87 -4.82 -6.43
CA ASP A 85 -24.42 -4.80 -6.63
C ASP A 85 -23.74 -5.55 -5.48
N LYS A 86 -22.97 -6.59 -5.82
CA LYS A 86 -22.22 -7.45 -4.91
C LYS A 86 -20.73 -7.28 -5.16
N ILE A 87 -20.00 -7.03 -4.10
CA ILE A 87 -18.56 -6.84 -4.13
C ILE A 87 -17.87 -8.16 -3.80
N ILE A 88 -16.93 -8.57 -4.65
CA ILE A 88 -16.01 -9.66 -4.38
C ILE A 88 -14.63 -9.06 -4.14
N ALA A 89 -14.26 -8.98 -2.86
CA ALA A 89 -12.99 -8.44 -2.41
C ALA A 89 -11.99 -9.57 -2.17
N ILE A 90 -10.88 -9.56 -2.90
CA ILE A 90 -9.85 -10.60 -2.86
C ILE A 90 -8.59 -9.99 -2.28
N PHE A 91 -8.25 -10.38 -1.05
CA PHE A 91 -7.01 -10.01 -0.37
C PHE A 91 -6.04 -11.18 -0.44
N ALA A 92 -4.90 -10.99 -1.12
CA ALA A 92 -3.83 -11.98 -1.10
C ALA A 92 -2.43 -11.36 -1.11
N PHE A 93 -1.48 -12.00 -0.40
CA PHE A 93 -0.08 -11.55 -0.37
C PHE A 93 0.72 -12.04 -1.59
N SER A 94 0.28 -13.13 -2.22
CA SER A 94 0.78 -13.63 -3.50
C SER A 94 -0.35 -14.21 -4.34
N TYR A 95 -0.19 -14.17 -5.67
CA TYR A 95 -1.16 -14.70 -6.61
C TYR A 95 -0.46 -15.71 -7.51
N ASN A 96 -0.90 -16.96 -7.48
CA ASN A 96 -0.35 -17.99 -8.35
C ASN A 96 -0.65 -17.68 -9.83
N HIS A 97 0.30 -17.93 -10.74
CA HIS A 97 0.12 -17.62 -12.16
C HIS A 97 -1.08 -18.32 -12.80
N TYR A 98 -1.36 -19.59 -12.43
CA TYR A 98 -2.51 -20.32 -12.96
C TYR A 98 -3.83 -19.72 -12.46
N ALA A 99 -3.90 -19.37 -11.18
CA ALA A 99 -5.06 -18.71 -10.57
C ALA A 99 -5.37 -17.36 -11.25
N GLN A 100 -4.33 -16.56 -11.49
CA GLN A 100 -4.46 -15.27 -12.18
C GLN A 100 -5.04 -15.42 -13.59
N ASN A 101 -4.54 -16.40 -14.35
CA ASN A 101 -5.05 -16.65 -15.70
C ASN A 101 -6.50 -17.14 -15.72
N ALA A 102 -6.90 -17.95 -14.73
CA ALA A 102 -8.29 -18.39 -14.59
C ALA A 102 -9.23 -17.20 -14.36
N LEU A 103 -8.81 -16.20 -13.58
CA LEU A 103 -9.60 -14.99 -13.32
C LEU A 103 -9.69 -14.03 -14.51
N LEU A 104 -8.81 -14.11 -15.52
CA LEU A 104 -8.77 -13.12 -16.61
C LEU A 104 -10.12 -12.94 -17.30
N LYS A 105 -10.78 -14.07 -17.63
CA LYS A 105 -12.05 -14.04 -18.37
C LYS A 105 -13.15 -13.33 -17.59
N ILE A 106 -13.28 -13.62 -16.30
CA ILE A 106 -14.35 -13.03 -15.47
C ILE A 106 -14.05 -11.58 -15.07
N LEU A 107 -12.77 -11.19 -15.02
CA LEU A 107 -12.38 -9.80 -14.77
C LEU A 107 -12.59 -8.90 -16.00
N GLU A 108 -12.51 -9.47 -17.21
CA GLU A 108 -12.76 -8.76 -18.48
C GLU A 108 -14.25 -8.51 -18.71
N GLU A 109 -15.07 -9.53 -18.46
CA GLU A 109 -16.53 -9.46 -18.59
C GLU A 109 -17.19 -9.92 -17.28
N PRO A 110 -17.18 -9.08 -16.23
CA PRO A 110 -17.80 -9.44 -14.96
C PRO A 110 -19.31 -9.63 -15.13
N PRO A 111 -19.92 -10.61 -14.42
CA PRO A 111 -21.36 -10.77 -14.42
C PRO A 111 -22.08 -9.49 -13.95
N THR A 112 -23.32 -9.30 -14.39
CA THR A 112 -24.13 -8.15 -13.98
C THR A 112 -24.16 -8.02 -12.46
N HIS A 113 -24.00 -6.80 -11.96
CA HIS A 113 -23.98 -6.48 -10.53
C HIS A 113 -22.75 -7.01 -9.76
N ILE A 114 -21.76 -7.63 -10.40
CA ILE A 114 -20.53 -8.06 -9.71
C ILE A 114 -19.42 -7.02 -9.89
N ILE A 115 -18.79 -6.65 -8.77
CA ILE A 115 -17.64 -5.75 -8.75
C ILE A 115 -16.47 -6.46 -8.07
N PHE A 116 -15.36 -6.66 -8.78
CA PHE A 116 -14.16 -7.24 -8.21
C PHE A 116 -13.24 -6.15 -7.61
N MET A 117 -12.77 -6.38 -6.39
CA MET A 117 -11.74 -5.56 -5.75
C MET A 117 -10.54 -6.43 -5.39
N LEU A 118 -9.44 -6.29 -6.14
CA LEU A 118 -8.22 -7.05 -5.91
C LEU A 118 -7.27 -6.23 -5.04
N TYR A 119 -6.98 -6.71 -3.83
CA TYR A 119 -6.07 -6.07 -2.89
C TYR A 119 -4.68 -6.71 -2.96
N ILE A 120 -3.67 -5.89 -3.29
CA ILE A 120 -2.27 -6.34 -3.42
C ILE A 120 -1.33 -5.47 -2.60
N THR A 121 -0.22 -6.04 -2.15
CA THR A 121 0.81 -5.31 -1.41
C THR A 121 1.80 -4.57 -2.32
N ALA A 122 1.97 -5.05 -3.55
CA ALA A 122 2.89 -4.47 -4.53
C ALA A 122 2.46 -4.81 -5.97
N ARG A 123 2.85 -3.98 -6.95
CA ARG A 123 2.46 -4.17 -8.36
C ARG A 123 2.96 -5.49 -8.96
N ASN A 124 4.14 -5.97 -8.57
CA ASN A 124 4.71 -7.20 -9.09
C ASN A 124 3.97 -8.48 -8.67
N LYS A 125 2.90 -8.37 -7.87
CA LYS A 125 2.08 -9.51 -7.44
C LYS A 125 1.09 -9.98 -8.51
N LEU A 126 0.73 -9.11 -9.46
CA LEU A 126 -0.18 -9.47 -10.55
C LEU A 126 0.53 -9.41 -11.90
N ILE A 127 0.04 -10.20 -12.85
CA ILE A 127 0.49 -10.19 -14.23
C ILE A 127 0.03 -8.90 -14.96
N PRO A 128 0.81 -8.40 -15.94
CA PRO A 128 0.48 -7.18 -16.68
C PRO A 128 -0.90 -7.20 -17.35
N THR A 129 -1.38 -8.38 -17.76
CA THR A 129 -2.68 -8.56 -18.43
C THR A 129 -3.88 -8.30 -17.53
N ILE A 130 -3.73 -8.41 -16.21
CA ILE A 130 -4.76 -7.99 -15.25
C ILE A 130 -4.73 -6.47 -15.09
N PHE A 131 -3.54 -5.88 -14.99
CA PHE A 131 -3.38 -4.41 -14.90
C PHE A 131 -3.91 -3.66 -16.12
N SER A 132 -3.89 -4.26 -17.32
CA SER A 132 -4.44 -3.63 -18.52
C SER A 132 -5.97 -3.58 -18.54
N ARG A 133 -6.65 -4.42 -17.73
CA ARG A 133 -8.11 -4.56 -17.70
C ARG A 133 -8.77 -3.79 -16.55
N LEU A 134 -8.03 -3.59 -15.45
CA LEU A 134 -8.59 -3.03 -14.22
C LEU A 134 -8.01 -1.65 -13.91
N VAL A 135 -8.87 -0.78 -13.35
CA VAL A 135 -8.42 0.50 -12.81
C VAL A 135 -7.57 0.25 -11.57
N VAL A 136 -6.42 0.92 -11.47
CA VAL A 136 -5.50 0.76 -10.34
C VAL A 136 -5.58 1.95 -9.41
N PHE A 137 -5.81 1.69 -8.13
CA PHE A 137 -5.76 2.65 -7.06
C PHE A 137 -4.59 2.34 -6.14
N ASN A 138 -3.75 3.34 -5.89
CA ASN A 138 -2.67 3.23 -4.91
C ASN A 138 -3.11 3.89 -3.61
N LYS A 139 -3.49 3.05 -2.64
CA LYS A 139 -3.88 3.43 -1.28
C LYS A 139 -2.76 3.19 -0.27
N SER A 140 -1.59 2.72 -0.71
CA SER A 140 -0.44 2.60 0.16
C SER A 140 -0.22 3.96 0.81
N LYS A 141 -0.47 4.02 2.12
CA LYS A 141 -0.12 5.21 2.89
C LYS A 141 1.39 5.37 2.66
N LYS A 142 1.80 6.44 1.99
CA LYS A 142 3.12 7.01 2.30
C LYS A 142 3.03 7.20 3.79
N ILE A 143 3.78 6.38 4.52
CA ILE A 143 3.78 6.46 5.97
C ILE A 143 4.32 7.86 6.19
N HIS A 144 3.44 8.82 6.49
CA HIS A 144 3.83 10.03 7.19
C HIS A 144 4.24 9.52 8.55
N ALA A 145 5.43 8.94 8.58
CA ALA A 145 6.07 8.55 9.78
C ALA A 145 6.17 9.84 10.57
N LYS A 146 5.88 9.78 11.88
CA LYS A 146 6.11 10.89 12.79
C LYS A 146 7.42 11.55 12.37
N PRO A 147 7.49 12.88 12.16
CA PRO A 147 8.73 13.51 11.74
C PRO A 147 9.84 13.03 12.68
N LEU A 148 11.00 12.69 12.10
CA LEU A 148 12.15 12.26 12.87
C LEU A 148 12.35 13.28 14.00
N GLU A 149 12.40 12.81 15.26
CA GLU A 149 12.57 13.69 16.42
C GLU A 149 13.95 14.38 16.43
N LEU A 150 14.80 14.03 15.47
CA LEU A 150 16.16 14.49 15.30
C LEU A 150 16.26 15.40 14.07
N ASP A 151 16.67 16.64 14.29
CA ASP A 151 16.96 17.60 13.23
C ASP A 151 18.32 17.27 12.57
N LEU A 152 18.27 16.75 11.35
CA LEU A 152 19.45 16.36 10.59
C LEU A 152 20.29 17.56 10.14
N THR A 153 19.74 18.78 10.11
CA THR A 153 20.49 19.98 9.66
C THR A 153 21.44 20.51 10.72
N ARG A 154 21.14 20.23 12.00
CA ARG A 154 21.90 20.69 13.18
C ARG A 154 22.49 19.52 13.96
N LEU A 155 22.66 18.38 13.31
CA LEU A 155 23.07 17.15 13.95
C LEU A 155 24.49 17.26 14.52
N THR A 156 24.65 16.90 15.79
CA THR A 156 25.95 16.84 16.46
C THR A 156 26.20 15.45 17.03
N ILE A 157 27.47 15.09 17.26
CA ILE A 157 27.84 13.80 17.84
C ILE A 157 27.11 13.51 19.17
N PRO A 158 27.03 14.45 20.14
CA PRO A 158 26.27 14.22 21.38
C PRO A 158 24.80 13.88 21.14
N MET A 159 24.13 14.55 20.19
CA MET A 159 22.73 14.28 19.85
C MET A 159 22.55 12.89 19.25
N VAL A 160 23.51 12.44 18.42
CA VAL A 160 23.48 11.07 17.87
C VAL A 160 23.58 10.03 18.99
N TYR A 161 24.52 10.20 19.93
CA TYR A 161 24.64 9.27 21.06
C TYR A 161 23.41 9.26 21.97
N GLU A 162 22.84 10.44 22.27
CA GLU A 162 21.60 10.54 23.05
C GLU A 162 20.46 9.80 22.37
N TYR A 163 20.30 9.98 21.06
CA TYR A 163 19.27 9.30 20.27
C TYR A 163 19.49 7.79 20.24
N VAL A 164 20.71 7.31 19.95
CA VAL A 164 21.05 5.88 19.92
C VAL A 164 20.83 5.21 21.28
N ASN A 165 21.21 5.87 22.38
CA ASN A 165 20.97 5.39 23.74
C ASN A 165 19.47 5.31 24.08
N LYS A 166 18.65 6.23 23.54
CA LYS A 166 17.19 6.14 23.65
C LYS A 166 16.66 4.92 22.89
N LEU A 167 17.12 4.70 21.65
CA LEU A 167 16.71 3.53 20.84
C LEU A 167 17.08 2.19 21.50
N GLU A 168 18.21 2.13 22.21
CA GLU A 168 18.63 0.95 22.97
C GLU A 168 17.66 0.62 24.11
N LYS A 169 17.25 1.65 24.88
CA LYS A 169 16.35 1.50 26.04
C LYS A 169 14.90 1.18 25.66
N GLU A 170 14.45 1.59 24.48
CA GLU A 170 13.05 1.44 24.04
C GLU A 170 12.74 0.05 23.45
N HIS A 171 13.68 -0.90 23.42
CA HIS A 171 13.50 -2.26 22.86
C HIS A 171 12.78 -2.28 21.51
N ILE A 172 13.28 -1.46 20.60
CA ILE A 172 12.67 -1.20 19.30
C ILE A 172 12.71 -2.45 18.41
N SER A 173 11.57 -2.81 17.83
CA SER A 173 11.47 -3.94 16.90
C SER A 173 12.13 -3.64 15.56
N TYR A 174 12.48 -4.67 14.79
CA TYR A 174 13.06 -4.48 13.44
C TYR A 174 12.12 -3.71 12.49
N GLU A 175 10.80 -3.88 12.62
CA GLU A 175 9.80 -3.13 11.84
C GLU A 175 9.81 -1.64 12.19
N GLN A 176 9.93 -1.32 13.48
CA GLN A 176 10.09 0.05 13.94
C GLN A 176 11.44 0.63 13.49
N GLY A 177 12.51 -0.17 13.48
CA GLY A 177 13.81 0.22 12.94
C GLY A 177 13.75 0.58 11.46
N ARG A 178 13.05 -0.20 10.64
CA ARG A 178 12.79 0.13 9.22
C ARG A 178 12.02 1.44 9.06
N LYS A 179 11.05 1.68 9.96
CA LYS A 179 10.28 2.92 9.97
C LYS A 179 11.17 4.12 10.30
N ILE A 180 12.09 4.00 11.26
CA ILE A 180 13.07 5.04 11.58
C ILE A 180 14.01 5.28 10.40
N LEU A 181 14.48 4.23 9.75
CA LEU A 181 15.33 4.38 8.56
C LEU A 181 14.62 5.12 7.42
N SER A 182 13.33 4.85 7.23
CA SER A 182 12.49 5.57 6.26
C SER A 182 12.32 7.04 6.65
N GLN A 183 12.13 7.34 7.94
CA GLN A 183 12.05 8.72 8.46
C GLN A 183 13.35 9.50 8.21
N ILE A 184 14.50 8.84 8.34
CA ILE A 184 15.80 9.47 8.05
C ILE A 184 15.86 9.83 6.56
N LEU A 185 15.51 8.92 5.65
CA LEU A 185 15.47 9.20 4.20
C LEU A 185 14.53 10.34 3.85
N ASP A 186 13.31 10.33 4.40
CA ASP A 186 12.32 11.39 4.16
C ASP A 186 12.83 12.75 4.64
N SER A 187 13.49 12.79 5.81
CA SER A 187 14.09 14.01 6.35
C SER A 187 15.28 14.49 5.51
N MET A 188 16.10 13.59 4.96
CA MET A 188 17.20 13.95 4.06
C MET A 188 16.69 14.59 2.77
N ILE A 189 15.66 14.00 2.16
CA ILE A 189 15.02 14.53 0.94
C ILE A 189 14.42 15.91 1.22
N ALA A 190 13.70 16.07 2.35
CA ALA A 190 13.08 17.33 2.73
C ALA A 190 14.10 18.46 2.96
N ASN A 191 15.32 18.13 3.38
CA ASN A 191 16.40 19.08 3.65
C ASN A 191 17.44 19.17 2.51
N ASN A 192 17.15 18.60 1.33
CA ASN A 192 18.07 18.53 0.18
C ASN A 192 19.47 17.99 0.53
N ILE A 193 19.55 17.02 1.45
CA ILE A 193 20.81 16.35 1.79
C ILE A 193 21.10 15.31 0.71
N LEU A 194 22.17 15.54 -0.07
CA LEU A 194 22.59 14.62 -1.12
C LEU A 194 23.25 13.36 -0.53
N LEU A 195 22.85 12.20 -1.04
CA LEU A 195 23.50 10.91 -0.78
C LEU A 195 24.59 10.67 -1.83
N ASP A 196 25.82 10.50 -1.38
CA ASP A 196 26.89 9.95 -2.20
C ASP A 196 26.82 8.41 -2.25
N GLU A 197 27.64 7.80 -3.10
CA GLU A 197 27.69 6.34 -3.27
C GLU A 197 27.95 5.61 -1.93
N LYS A 198 28.85 6.16 -1.11
CA LYS A 198 29.16 5.64 0.23
C LYS A 198 27.97 5.79 1.19
N GLY A 199 27.20 6.86 1.10
CA GLY A 199 25.97 7.06 1.85
C GLY A 199 24.94 5.99 1.50
N LEU A 200 24.74 5.74 0.21
CA LEU A 200 23.81 4.71 -0.27
C LEU A 200 24.22 3.30 0.21
N GLU A 201 25.50 2.96 0.17
CA GLU A 201 26.01 1.69 0.71
C GLU A 201 25.71 1.54 2.20
N ARG A 202 25.90 2.60 3.01
CA ARG A 202 25.57 2.58 4.45
C ARG A 202 24.07 2.33 4.69
N PHE A 203 23.20 2.90 3.87
CA PHE A 203 21.75 2.63 3.93
C PHE A 203 21.42 1.16 3.62
N ASN A 204 22.03 0.59 2.59
CA ASN A 204 21.86 -0.82 2.26
C ASN A 204 22.38 -1.73 3.38
N MET A 205 23.55 -1.43 3.96
CA MET A 205 24.10 -2.18 5.10
C MET A 205 23.18 -2.12 6.32
N ALA A 206 22.59 -0.96 6.63
CA ALA A 206 21.65 -0.84 7.75
C ALA A 206 20.34 -1.60 7.49
N LEU A 207 19.82 -1.59 6.26
CA LEU A 207 18.67 -2.41 5.89
C LEU A 207 18.98 -3.90 6.12
N HIS A 208 20.11 -4.38 5.62
CA HIS A 208 20.53 -5.77 5.82
C HIS A 208 20.70 -6.11 7.30
N ALA A 209 21.33 -5.25 8.10
CA ALA A 209 21.47 -5.43 9.54
C ALA A 209 20.11 -5.57 10.26
N LEU A 210 19.13 -4.74 9.89
CA LEU A 210 17.77 -4.82 10.42
C LEU A 210 17.07 -6.13 10.04
N TYR A 211 17.25 -6.61 8.82
CA TYR A 211 16.72 -7.92 8.39
C TYR A 211 17.38 -9.09 9.10
N SER A 212 18.67 -8.98 9.44
CA SER A 212 19.41 -9.96 10.22
C SER A 212 19.14 -9.91 11.73
N LYS A 213 18.10 -9.17 12.17
CA LYS A 213 17.71 -8.98 13.58
C LYS A 213 18.80 -8.37 14.47
N GLN A 214 19.73 -7.61 13.91
CA GLN A 214 20.65 -6.82 14.72
C GLN A 214 19.89 -5.72 15.47
N SER A 215 20.43 -5.32 16.62
CA SER A 215 19.84 -4.24 17.41
C SER A 215 19.76 -2.95 16.59
N VAL A 216 18.58 -2.33 16.58
CA VAL A 216 18.27 -1.15 15.76
C VAL A 216 19.25 0.00 16.01
N HIS A 217 19.66 0.21 17.25
CA HIS A 217 20.61 1.24 17.64
C HIS A 217 22.00 1.02 16.99
N ILE A 218 22.44 -0.23 16.84
CA ILE A 218 23.71 -0.58 16.16
C ILE A 218 23.58 -0.38 14.65
N ALA A 219 22.47 -0.84 14.07
CA ALA A 219 22.23 -0.75 12.63
C ALA A 219 22.17 0.70 12.12
N LEU A 220 21.61 1.62 12.93
CA LEU A 220 21.42 3.02 12.54
C LEU A 220 22.60 3.94 12.88
N LEU A 221 23.46 3.56 13.83
CA LEU A 221 24.58 4.39 14.29
C LEU A 221 25.52 4.85 13.14
N PRO A 222 25.96 3.98 12.21
CA PRO A 222 26.84 4.41 11.12
C PRO A 222 26.21 5.44 10.19
N ILE A 223 24.90 5.36 9.96
CA ILE A 223 24.14 6.31 9.15
C ILE A 223 24.08 7.65 9.88
N LEU A 224 23.66 7.66 11.14
CA LEU A 224 23.52 8.88 11.93
C LEU A 224 24.85 9.63 12.06
N LEU A 225 25.95 8.91 12.29
CA LEU A 225 27.29 9.51 12.34
C LEU A 225 27.72 10.09 10.98
N SER A 226 27.37 9.44 9.86
CA SER A 226 27.69 9.95 8.53
C SER A 226 26.96 11.25 8.16
N LEU A 227 25.85 11.54 8.85
CA LEU A 227 25.05 12.75 8.67
C LEU A 227 25.50 13.91 9.55
N VAL A 228 26.40 13.67 10.52
CA VAL A 228 27.00 14.75 11.31
C VAL A 228 27.96 15.51 10.40
N LYS A 229 27.62 16.77 10.10
CA LYS A 229 28.54 17.66 9.38
C LYS A 229 29.71 17.99 10.32
N GLY A 230 30.92 17.65 9.90
CA GLY A 230 32.17 18.11 10.52
C GLY A 230 32.43 19.58 10.19
#